data_AF-A0A0H3XIW3-F1
#
_entry.id   AF-A0A0H3XIW3-F1
#
_cell.length_a   1.000
_cell.length_b   1.000
_cell.length_c   1.000
_cell.angle_alpha   90.00
_cell.angle_beta   90.00
_cell.angle_gamma   90.00
#
_symmetry.space_group_name_H-M   'P 1'
#
loop_
_entity.id
_entity.type
_entity.pdbx_description
1 polymer ?
#
loop_
_entity_poly.entity_id
_entity_poly.type
_entity_poly.pdbx_seq_one_letter_code
_entity_poly.pdbx_strand_id
1 'polypeptide(L)'
;MKKQHQDLNVFKKCLKEYHSYLKQYKKVSPLNLSLFIIDCLIFVIIMVGFIFQLVNHKTNNPLNIIFSYVVLTLSFYILIKFTIANFFYTNIYFIKIVVYEKSILLKNIKIEKKEVINWVPFWFLNLLILINVISTIVINYQAVEIFKDSSIISACISTLANILLIPSFATILNKITEIRKPILNNYTNLIKVQFVGFQDLFKTYQAAENFEYISFENISITSKRGIFVLNNLKSDASRITKFNEAIVAIYHEIWKKYVDFLKVTRQPNNKRIQKKVYFIERVFDQIFINFLEL
;
A
#
# COMPACT_ATOMS: atom_id res chain seq x y z
N MET A 1 40.83 -3.92 2.98
CA MET A 1 39.78 -4.11 1.94
C MET A 1 39.02 -5.44 2.02
N LYS A 2 39.65 -6.62 2.25
CA LYS A 2 38.92 -7.91 2.31
C LYS A 2 37.91 -8.05 3.47
N LYS A 3 38.22 -7.55 4.68
CA LYS A 3 37.29 -7.55 5.84
C LYS A 3 35.99 -6.76 5.59
N GLN A 4 36.10 -5.55 5.04
CA GLN A 4 34.92 -4.72 4.69
C GLN A 4 33.99 -5.38 3.66
N HIS A 5 34.53 -6.15 2.71
CA HIS A 5 33.71 -6.91 1.76
C HIS A 5 33.01 -8.12 2.40
N GLN A 6 33.64 -8.74 3.40
CA GLN A 6 33.08 -9.88 4.12
C GLN A 6 31.92 -9.44 5.03
N ASP A 7 32.09 -8.32 5.75
CA ASP A 7 31.03 -7.74 6.61
C ASP A 7 29.81 -7.29 5.79
N LEU A 8 30.04 -6.72 4.60
CA LEU A 8 28.97 -6.32 3.68
C LEU A 8 28.15 -7.52 3.17
N ASN A 9 28.80 -8.66 2.95
CA ASN A 9 28.14 -9.88 2.47
C ASN A 9 27.30 -10.54 3.57
N VAL A 10 27.83 -10.56 4.80
CA VAL A 10 27.05 -11.00 5.98
C VAL A 10 25.83 -10.11 6.17
N PHE A 11 26.00 -8.78 6.11
CA PHE A 11 24.89 -7.83 6.22
C PHE A 11 23.82 -8.04 5.14
N LYS A 12 24.23 -8.24 3.89
CA LYS A 12 23.30 -8.56 2.78
C LYS A 12 22.55 -9.87 3.01
N LYS A 13 23.19 -10.88 3.60
CA LYS A 13 22.56 -12.15 3.95
C LYS A 13 21.50 -11.94 5.04
N CYS A 14 21.82 -11.23 6.11
CA CYS A 14 20.85 -10.87 7.15
C CYS A 14 19.66 -10.09 6.57
N LEU A 15 19.88 -9.10 5.69
CA LEU A 15 18.77 -8.39 5.04
C LEU A 15 17.87 -9.29 4.20
N LYS A 16 18.43 -10.31 3.54
CA LYS A 16 17.64 -11.30 2.79
C LYS A 16 16.78 -12.14 3.74
N GLU A 17 17.29 -12.49 4.91
CA GLU A 17 16.54 -13.25 5.92
C GLU A 17 15.34 -12.45 6.43
N TYR A 18 15.51 -11.17 6.79
CA TYR A 18 14.38 -10.31 7.19
C TYR A 18 13.37 -10.10 6.05
N HIS A 19 13.87 -9.94 4.81
CA HIS A 19 12.98 -9.83 3.66
C HIS A 19 12.18 -11.11 3.41
N SER A 20 12.81 -12.28 3.58
CA SER A 20 12.16 -13.59 3.48
C SER A 20 11.12 -13.80 4.58
N TYR A 21 11.44 -13.43 5.81
CA TYR A 21 10.50 -13.44 6.93
C TYR A 21 9.27 -12.60 6.61
N LEU A 22 9.44 -11.35 6.14
CA LEU A 22 8.31 -10.49 5.79
C LEU A 22 7.52 -10.97 4.57
N LYS A 23 8.12 -11.77 3.70
CA LYS A 23 7.45 -12.29 2.50
C LYS A 23 6.27 -13.20 2.86
N GLN A 24 6.32 -13.89 4.01
CA GLN A 24 5.22 -14.78 4.44
C GLN A 24 3.92 -14.02 4.74
N TYR A 25 4.03 -12.75 5.14
CA TYR A 25 2.86 -11.90 5.40
C TYR A 25 2.38 -11.18 4.12
N LYS A 26 3.21 -11.08 3.08
CA LYS A 26 2.84 -10.40 1.83
C LYS A 26 2.07 -11.35 0.92
N LYS A 27 0.76 -11.14 0.81
CA LYS A 27 -0.10 -11.84 -0.16
C LYS A 27 -0.38 -10.93 -1.35
N VAL A 28 -0.32 -11.51 -2.55
CA VAL A 28 -0.73 -10.83 -3.78
C VAL A 28 -2.14 -11.28 -4.12
N SER A 29 -3.03 -10.33 -4.41
CA SER A 29 -4.35 -10.62 -4.97
C SER A 29 -4.20 -10.79 -6.50
N PRO A 30 -4.34 -12.01 -7.04
CA PRO A 30 -4.11 -12.26 -8.46
C PRO A 30 -5.11 -11.54 -9.36
N LEU A 31 -6.36 -11.41 -8.93
CA LEU A 31 -7.42 -10.71 -9.66
C LEU A 31 -7.14 -9.20 -9.77
N ASN A 32 -6.74 -8.56 -8.67
CA ASN A 32 -6.41 -7.13 -8.71
C ASN A 32 -5.13 -6.89 -9.53
N LEU A 33 -4.17 -7.83 -9.49
CA LEU A 33 -2.96 -7.76 -10.32
C LEU A 33 -3.29 -7.88 -11.81
N SER A 34 -4.15 -8.83 -12.20
CA SER A 34 -4.51 -9.02 -13.61
C SER A 34 -5.25 -7.80 -14.17
N LEU A 35 -6.22 -7.25 -13.41
CA LEU A 35 -6.91 -6.01 -13.79
C LEU A 35 -5.93 -4.85 -14.00
N PHE A 36 -4.96 -4.70 -13.12
CA PHE A 36 -3.93 -3.67 -13.24
C PHE A 36 -3.01 -3.87 -14.46
N ILE A 37 -2.63 -5.12 -14.77
CA ILE A 37 -1.84 -5.44 -15.97
C ILE A 37 -2.64 -5.09 -17.23
N ILE A 38 -3.93 -5.41 -17.27
CA ILE A 38 -4.82 -5.05 -18.38
C ILE A 38 -4.87 -3.53 -18.56
N ASP A 39 -4.98 -2.77 -17.47
CA ASP A 39 -4.98 -1.29 -17.54
C ASP A 39 -3.67 -0.74 -18.10
N CYS A 40 -2.54 -1.33 -17.70
CA CYS A 40 -1.24 -0.98 -18.25
C CYS A 40 -1.12 -1.32 -19.75
N LEU A 41 -1.68 -2.45 -20.19
CA LEU A 41 -1.71 -2.81 -21.61
C LEU A 41 -2.58 -1.84 -22.42
N ILE A 42 -3.76 -1.47 -21.91
CA ILE A 42 -4.61 -0.45 -22.55
C ILE A 42 -3.86 0.88 -22.65
N PHE A 43 -3.13 1.27 -21.59
CA PHE A 43 -2.31 2.48 -21.62
C PHE A 43 -1.20 2.42 -22.67
N VAL A 44 -0.53 1.27 -22.81
CA VAL A 44 0.48 1.08 -23.88
C VAL A 44 -0.16 1.18 -25.27
N ILE A 45 -1.36 0.60 -25.47
CA ILE A 45 -2.10 0.72 -26.74
C ILE A 45 -2.44 2.19 -27.04
N ILE A 46 -2.91 2.94 -26.04
CA ILE A 46 -3.16 4.39 -26.16
C ILE A 46 -1.88 5.11 -26.58
N MET A 47 -0.75 4.84 -25.93
CA MET A 47 0.52 5.49 -26.23
C MET A 47 1.03 5.17 -27.64
N VAL A 48 0.96 3.91 -28.06
CA VAL A 48 1.34 3.50 -29.41
C VAL A 48 0.43 4.16 -30.44
N GLY A 49 -0.89 4.14 -30.21
CA GLY A 49 -1.86 4.80 -31.07
C GLY A 49 -1.62 6.30 -31.17
N PHE A 50 -1.37 6.95 -30.05
CA PHE A 50 -1.07 8.37 -29.98
C PHE A 50 0.22 8.74 -30.74
N ILE A 51 1.30 7.99 -30.52
CA ILE A 51 2.58 8.22 -31.23
C ILE A 51 2.42 7.97 -32.73
N PHE A 52 1.73 6.89 -33.12
CA PHE A 52 1.46 6.58 -34.53
C PHE A 52 0.72 7.74 -35.21
N GLN A 53 -0.24 8.36 -34.52
CA GLN A 53 -0.94 9.52 -35.04
C GLN A 53 -0.08 10.77 -35.15
N LEU A 54 0.78 11.03 -34.16
CA LEU A 54 1.72 12.15 -34.24
C LEU A 54 2.66 12.03 -35.44
N VAL A 55 3.15 10.82 -35.73
CA VAL A 55 4.01 10.56 -36.89
C VAL A 55 3.25 10.71 -38.21
N ASN A 56 2.00 10.24 -38.26
CA ASN A 56 1.17 10.26 -39.47
C ASN A 56 0.24 11.47 -39.55
N HIS A 57 0.50 12.53 -38.78
CA HIS A 57 -0.39 13.71 -38.69
C HIS A 57 -0.62 14.40 -40.05
N LYS A 58 0.34 14.29 -40.97
CA LYS A 58 0.28 14.91 -42.31
C LYS A 58 -0.47 14.09 -43.36
N THR A 59 -0.76 12.81 -43.10
CA THR A 59 -1.51 11.97 -44.03
C THR A 59 -2.99 12.06 -43.67
N ASN A 60 -3.79 12.68 -44.55
CA ASN A 60 -5.27 12.72 -44.48
C ASN A 60 -5.88 11.33 -44.75
N ASN A 61 -5.47 10.33 -43.98
CA ASN A 61 -5.98 8.97 -44.08
C ASN A 61 -7.23 8.86 -43.19
N PRO A 62 -8.40 8.41 -43.70
CA PRO A 62 -9.60 8.22 -42.88
C PRO A 62 -9.38 7.28 -41.67
N LEU A 63 -8.40 6.38 -41.75
CA LEU A 63 -8.01 5.54 -40.62
C LEU A 63 -7.49 6.34 -39.42
N ASN A 64 -6.82 7.48 -39.65
CA ASN A 64 -6.30 8.32 -38.55
C ASN A 64 -7.43 8.89 -37.68
N ILE A 65 -8.58 9.23 -38.27
CA ILE A 65 -9.75 9.74 -37.54
C ILE A 65 -10.32 8.66 -36.63
N ILE A 66 -10.46 7.43 -37.14
CA ILE A 66 -10.95 6.29 -36.35
C ILE A 66 -10.01 6.02 -35.17
N PHE A 67 -8.70 6.00 -35.42
CA PHE A 67 -7.72 5.85 -34.35
C PHE A 67 -7.84 6.96 -33.29
N SER A 68 -8.19 8.19 -33.69
CA SER A 68 -8.29 9.33 -32.77
C SER A 68 -9.45 9.18 -31.81
N TYR A 69 -10.61 8.74 -32.31
CA TYR A 69 -11.75 8.41 -31.46
C TYR A 69 -11.46 7.23 -30.53
N VAL A 70 -10.77 6.20 -31.00
CA VAL A 70 -10.38 5.04 -30.17
C VAL A 70 -9.43 5.47 -29.07
N VAL A 71 -8.38 6.23 -29.40
CA VAL A 71 -7.39 6.76 -28.45
C VAL A 71 -8.06 7.68 -27.42
N LEU A 72 -8.95 8.58 -27.86
CA LEU A 72 -9.70 9.47 -26.98
C LEU A 72 -10.59 8.67 -26.00
N THR A 73 -11.37 7.72 -26.53
CA THR A 73 -12.30 6.91 -25.73
C THR A 73 -11.58 6.05 -24.70
N LEU A 74 -10.50 5.37 -25.11
CA LEU A 74 -9.71 4.54 -24.19
C LEU A 74 -8.99 5.39 -23.14
N SER A 75 -8.52 6.59 -23.50
CA SER A 75 -7.90 7.52 -22.54
C SER A 75 -8.92 8.00 -21.50
N PHE A 76 -10.16 8.28 -21.92
CA PHE A 76 -11.25 8.60 -21.01
C PHE A 76 -11.60 7.44 -20.09
N TYR A 77 -11.70 6.23 -20.64
CA TYR A 77 -11.95 5.02 -19.86
C TYR A 77 -10.92 4.86 -18.74
N ILE A 78 -9.63 5.01 -19.06
CA ILE A 78 -8.55 4.96 -18.08
C ILE A 78 -8.73 6.04 -17.00
N LEU A 79 -8.97 7.29 -17.41
CA LEU A 79 -9.08 8.42 -16.48
C LEU A 79 -10.29 8.26 -15.53
N ILE A 80 -11.45 7.86 -16.06
CA ILE A 80 -12.66 7.61 -15.26
C ILE A 80 -12.42 6.44 -14.30
N LYS A 81 -11.91 5.31 -14.80
CA LYS A 81 -11.66 4.12 -13.98
C LYS A 81 -10.71 4.44 -12.83
N PHE A 82 -9.62 5.14 -13.10
CA PHE A 82 -8.67 5.53 -12.04
C PHE A 82 -9.27 6.53 -11.06
N THR A 83 -10.06 7.49 -11.54
CA THR A 83 -10.75 8.45 -10.66
C THR A 83 -11.71 7.74 -9.72
N ILE A 84 -12.57 6.86 -10.25
CA ILE A 84 -13.50 6.04 -9.47
C ILE A 84 -12.72 5.16 -8.48
N ALA A 85 -11.73 4.42 -8.96
CA ALA A 85 -10.99 3.50 -8.10
C ALA A 85 -10.27 4.26 -6.97
N ASN A 86 -9.71 5.45 -7.26
CA ASN A 86 -9.08 6.29 -6.25
C ASN A 86 -10.07 6.82 -5.22
N PHE A 87 -11.28 7.18 -5.65
CA PHE A 87 -12.34 7.73 -4.81
C PHE A 87 -12.98 6.68 -3.90
N PHE A 88 -13.22 5.47 -4.40
CA PHE A 88 -13.91 4.41 -3.63
C PHE A 88 -12.98 3.56 -2.75
N TYR A 89 -11.68 3.87 -2.70
CA TYR A 89 -10.65 3.24 -1.84
C TYR A 89 -10.59 1.70 -1.87
N THR A 90 -11.30 1.06 -2.80
CA THR A 90 -11.51 -0.38 -2.82
C THR A 90 -10.76 -1.01 -3.99
N ASN A 91 -9.94 -2.00 -3.68
CA ASN A 91 -9.37 -2.96 -4.64
C ASN A 91 -8.36 -2.49 -5.70
N ILE A 92 -7.81 -1.28 -5.65
CA ILE A 92 -6.67 -0.94 -6.53
C ILE A 92 -5.44 -1.81 -6.20
N TYR A 93 -5.28 -2.17 -4.93
CA TYR A 93 -4.03 -2.71 -4.43
C TYR A 93 -3.99 -4.23 -4.57
N PHE A 94 -2.98 -4.69 -5.31
CA PHE A 94 -2.72 -6.11 -5.47
C PHE A 94 -1.79 -6.67 -4.39
N ILE A 95 -1.11 -5.86 -3.59
CA ILE A 95 -0.29 -6.34 -2.46
C ILE A 95 -0.99 -6.03 -1.14
N LYS A 96 -1.13 -7.05 -0.31
CA LYS A 96 -1.68 -6.94 1.04
C LYS A 96 -0.72 -7.59 2.05
N ILE A 97 -0.61 -7.01 3.23
CA ILE A 97 0.07 -7.65 4.37
C ILE A 97 -1.02 -8.31 5.21
N VAL A 98 -1.04 -9.63 5.22
CA VAL A 98 -1.92 -10.42 6.07
C VAL A 98 -1.12 -10.79 7.31
N VAL A 99 -1.38 -10.12 8.42
CA VAL A 99 -0.65 -10.36 9.68
C VAL A 99 -1.07 -11.69 10.29
N TYR A 100 -2.38 -11.94 10.33
CA TYR A 100 -2.96 -13.22 10.71
C TYR A 100 -4.30 -13.44 10.03
N GLU A 101 -4.65 -14.72 9.91
CA GLU A 101 -5.94 -15.21 9.40
C GLU A 101 -6.25 -16.47 10.21
N LYS A 102 -7.16 -16.35 11.18
CA LYS A 102 -7.50 -17.43 12.12
C LYS A 102 -9.01 -17.51 12.29
N SER A 103 -9.50 -18.71 12.56
CA SER A 103 -10.92 -18.93 12.87
C SER A 103 -11.09 -19.65 14.20
N ILE A 104 -12.16 -19.31 14.91
CA ILE A 104 -12.58 -19.99 16.14
C ILE A 104 -14.04 -20.40 16.01
N LEU A 105 -14.37 -21.62 16.45
CA LEU A 105 -15.76 -22.10 16.50
C LEU A 105 -16.31 -21.86 17.91
N LEU A 106 -17.32 -21.01 18.03
CA LEU A 106 -18.01 -20.68 19.29
C LEU A 106 -19.48 -21.06 19.16
N LYS A 107 -20.01 -21.93 20.03
CA LYS A 107 -21.44 -22.36 20.02
C LYS A 107 -21.99 -22.64 18.61
N ASN A 108 -21.23 -23.37 17.78
CA ASN A 108 -21.54 -23.71 16.39
C ASN A 108 -21.45 -22.57 15.35
N ILE A 109 -21.00 -21.38 15.74
CA ILE A 109 -20.70 -20.26 14.84
C ILE A 109 -19.19 -20.21 14.62
N LYS A 110 -18.75 -20.31 13.37
CA LYS A 110 -17.34 -20.10 13.00
C LYS A 110 -17.08 -18.61 12.84
N ILE A 111 -16.34 -18.03 13.78
CA ILE A 111 -15.87 -16.65 13.71
C ILE A 111 -14.52 -16.64 13.00
N GLU A 112 -14.43 -15.93 11.89
CA GLU A 112 -13.18 -15.73 11.16
C GLU A 112 -12.62 -14.34 11.47
N LYS A 113 -11.38 -14.30 11.98
CA LYS A 113 -10.66 -13.06 12.26
C LYS A 113 -9.44 -12.96 11.38
N LYS A 114 -9.34 -11.86 10.64
CA LYS A 114 -8.20 -11.55 9.77
C LYS A 114 -7.80 -10.11 9.97
N GLU A 115 -6.49 -9.87 9.99
CA GLU A 115 -5.93 -8.53 9.97
C GLU A 115 -5.15 -8.33 8.68
N VAL A 116 -5.65 -7.41 7.84
CA VAL A 116 -5.17 -7.20 6.48
C VAL A 116 -4.87 -5.73 6.27
N ILE A 117 -3.60 -5.43 6.06
CA ILE A 117 -3.11 -4.08 5.79
C ILE A 117 -2.91 -3.95 4.29
N ASN A 118 -3.56 -2.98 3.66
CA ASN A 118 -3.34 -2.69 2.25
C ASN A 118 -1.94 -2.07 2.08
N TRP A 119 -1.03 -2.78 1.41
CA TRP A 119 0.32 -2.29 1.14
C TRP A 119 0.36 -1.63 -0.22
N VAL A 120 0.71 -0.34 -0.26
CA VAL A 120 0.86 0.40 -1.51
C VAL A 120 2.33 0.71 -1.75
N PRO A 121 2.97 0.06 -2.74
CA PRO A 121 4.32 0.44 -3.12
C PRO A 121 4.37 1.88 -3.65
N PHE A 122 5.36 2.65 -3.24
CA PHE A 122 5.49 4.04 -3.70
C PHE A 122 5.64 4.16 -5.24
N TRP A 123 6.34 3.21 -5.86
CA TRP A 123 6.48 3.18 -7.33
C TRP A 123 5.14 3.03 -8.04
N PHE A 124 4.19 2.33 -7.43
CA PHE A 124 2.86 2.11 -7.98
C PHE A 124 2.06 3.42 -7.99
N LEU A 125 2.10 4.20 -6.90
CA LEU A 125 1.47 5.53 -6.85
C LEU A 125 2.03 6.48 -7.90
N ASN A 126 3.35 6.50 -8.08
CA ASN A 126 3.99 7.33 -9.10
C ASN A 126 3.56 6.93 -10.51
N LEU A 127 3.43 5.64 -10.77
CA LEU A 127 2.95 5.15 -12.06
C LEU A 127 1.50 5.60 -12.31
N LEU A 128 0.62 5.50 -11.31
CA LEU A 128 -0.77 5.95 -11.43
C LEU A 128 -0.87 7.46 -11.71
N ILE A 129 -0.03 8.26 -11.05
CA ILE A 129 0.07 9.69 -11.33
C ILE A 129 0.47 9.91 -12.80
N LEU A 130 1.53 9.23 -13.23
CA LEU A 130 2.06 9.38 -14.58
C LEU A 130 1.02 9.00 -15.65
N ILE A 131 0.33 7.88 -15.47
CA ILE A 131 -0.73 7.42 -16.37
C ILE A 131 -1.84 8.47 -16.47
N ASN A 132 -2.36 8.95 -15.33
CA ASN A 132 -3.44 9.95 -15.34
C ASN A 132 -3.01 11.26 -16.03
N VAL A 133 -1.81 11.78 -15.73
CA VAL A 133 -1.30 13.01 -16.35
C VAL A 133 -1.16 12.85 -17.86
N ILE A 134 -0.53 11.75 -18.31
CA ILE A 134 -0.35 11.48 -19.74
C ILE A 134 -1.71 11.30 -20.43
N SER A 135 -2.63 10.54 -19.83
CA SER A 135 -3.97 10.34 -20.39
C SER A 135 -4.73 11.66 -20.53
N THR A 136 -4.65 12.57 -19.55
CA THR A 136 -5.27 13.91 -19.67
C THR A 136 -4.62 14.73 -20.80
N ILE A 137 -3.30 14.69 -20.96
CA ILE A 137 -2.61 15.36 -22.07
C ILE A 137 -3.10 14.81 -23.42
N VAL A 138 -3.18 13.49 -23.55
CA VAL A 138 -3.67 12.83 -24.76
C VAL A 138 -5.12 13.22 -25.04
N ILE A 139 -5.99 13.21 -24.03
CA ILE A 139 -7.39 13.64 -24.17
C ILE A 139 -7.48 15.08 -24.68
N ASN A 140 -6.77 16.01 -24.05
CA ASN A 140 -6.82 17.42 -24.43
C ASN A 140 -6.30 17.64 -25.85
N TYR A 141 -5.22 16.97 -26.24
CA TYR A 141 -4.70 17.02 -27.61
C TYR A 141 -5.73 16.49 -28.62
N GLN A 142 -6.28 15.30 -28.37
CA GLN A 142 -7.26 14.69 -29.27
C GLN A 142 -8.56 15.49 -29.34
N ALA A 143 -8.99 16.08 -28.22
CA ALA A 143 -10.17 16.94 -28.20
C ALA A 143 -10.00 18.18 -29.08
N VAL A 144 -8.81 18.79 -29.10
CA VAL A 144 -8.53 19.92 -29.98
C VAL A 144 -8.44 19.47 -31.44
N GLU A 145 -7.78 18.35 -31.72
CA GLU A 145 -7.59 17.89 -33.10
C GLU A 145 -8.86 17.34 -33.76
N ILE A 146 -9.68 16.57 -33.03
CA ILE A 146 -10.92 15.97 -33.57
C ILE A 146 -12.02 17.03 -33.70
N PHE A 147 -12.13 17.94 -32.73
CA PHE A 147 -13.23 18.90 -32.63
C PHE A 147 -12.78 20.32 -32.99
N LYS A 148 -11.84 20.49 -33.93
CA LYS A 148 -11.39 21.82 -34.40
C LYS A 148 -12.55 22.73 -34.79
N ASP A 149 -13.55 22.17 -35.45
CA ASP A 149 -14.73 22.90 -35.95
C ASP A 149 -15.82 23.09 -34.88
N SER A 150 -15.66 22.48 -33.70
CA SER A 150 -16.62 22.55 -32.58
C SER A 150 -15.91 22.85 -31.27
N SER A 151 -15.42 24.09 -31.15
CA SER A 151 -14.68 24.60 -29.98
C SER A 151 -15.39 24.37 -28.64
N ILE A 152 -16.72 24.42 -28.62
CA ILE A 152 -17.54 24.15 -27.42
C ILE A 152 -17.36 22.70 -26.94
N ILE A 153 -17.43 21.72 -27.85
CA ILE A 153 -17.30 20.30 -27.51
C ILE A 153 -15.87 20.01 -27.02
N SER A 154 -14.87 20.57 -27.70
CA SER A 154 -13.47 20.48 -27.29
C SER A 154 -13.24 21.03 -25.87
N ALA A 155 -13.84 22.20 -25.56
CA ALA A 155 -13.75 22.82 -24.24
C ALA A 155 -14.46 21.99 -23.15
N CYS A 156 -15.65 21.44 -23.42
CA CYS A 156 -16.37 20.55 -22.51
C CYS A 156 -15.55 19.30 -22.17
N ILE A 157 -14.97 18.66 -23.19
CA ILE A 157 -14.13 17.47 -23.02
C ILE A 157 -12.89 17.78 -22.17
N SER A 158 -12.20 18.87 -22.49
CA SER A 158 -10.99 19.29 -21.76
C SER A 158 -11.31 19.63 -20.30
N THR A 159 -12.43 20.30 -20.06
CA THR A 159 -12.90 20.63 -18.71
C THR A 159 -13.22 19.38 -17.92
N LEU A 160 -13.93 18.41 -18.51
CA LEU A 160 -14.26 17.14 -17.87
C LEU A 160 -12.99 16.35 -17.50
N ALA A 161 -12.00 16.30 -18.39
CA ALA A 161 -10.73 15.64 -18.13
C ALA A 161 -9.97 16.28 -16.95
N ASN A 162 -9.96 17.61 -16.87
CA ASN A 162 -9.34 18.35 -15.77
C ASN A 162 -10.08 18.14 -14.44
N ILE A 163 -11.42 18.13 -14.45
CA ILE A 163 -12.25 17.85 -13.26
C ILE A 163 -12.02 16.44 -12.72
N LEU A 164 -11.75 15.45 -13.58
CA LEU A 164 -11.45 14.08 -13.15
C LEU A 164 -10.00 13.97 -12.61
N LEU A 165 -9.06 14.69 -13.22
CA LEU A 165 -7.65 14.65 -12.82
C LEU A 165 -7.42 15.22 -11.42
N ILE A 166 -8.00 16.39 -11.10
CA ILE A 166 -7.70 17.13 -9.86
C ILE A 166 -8.03 16.30 -8.60
N PRO A 167 -9.23 15.74 -8.42
CA PRO A 167 -9.58 14.93 -7.26
C PRO A 167 -8.75 13.64 -7.19
N SER A 168 -8.49 13.00 -8.33
CA SER A 168 -7.65 11.80 -8.41
C SER A 168 -6.23 12.10 -7.92
N PHE A 169 -5.65 13.21 -8.37
CA PHE A 169 -4.31 13.67 -7.97
C PHE A 169 -4.25 14.09 -6.50
N ALA A 170 -5.23 14.87 -6.03
CA ALA A 170 -5.34 15.29 -4.63
C ALA A 170 -5.46 14.08 -3.70
N THR A 171 -6.24 13.06 -4.08
CA THR A 171 -6.40 11.83 -3.31
C THR A 171 -5.10 11.03 -3.26
N ILE A 172 -4.36 10.91 -4.38
CA ILE A 172 -3.06 10.22 -4.39
C ILE A 172 -2.03 10.99 -3.56
N LEU A 173 -1.98 12.33 -3.65
CA LEU A 173 -1.08 13.15 -2.84
C LEU A 173 -1.42 13.07 -1.35
N ASN A 174 -2.70 13.07 -1.00
CA ASN A 174 -3.16 12.80 0.36
C ASN A 174 -2.70 11.42 0.82
N LYS A 175 -2.79 10.36 -0.02
CA LYS A 175 -2.22 9.04 0.32
C LYS A 175 -0.70 9.09 0.53
N ILE A 176 0.04 9.80 -0.31
CA ILE A 176 1.50 9.95 -0.15
C ILE A 176 1.83 10.68 1.17
N THR A 177 1.04 11.69 1.54
CA THR A 177 1.25 12.48 2.76
C THR A 177 0.72 11.79 4.02
N GLU A 178 -0.38 11.06 3.94
CA GLU A 178 -0.94 10.19 5.00
C GLU A 178 -0.05 8.98 5.27
N ILE A 179 0.57 8.37 4.26
CA ILE A 179 1.62 7.36 4.49
C ILE A 179 2.80 7.99 5.27
N ARG A 180 3.02 9.30 5.16
CA ARG A 180 4.13 9.99 5.84
C ARG A 180 3.75 10.50 7.24
N LYS A 181 2.55 11.05 7.48
CA LYS A 181 2.19 11.76 8.73
C LYS A 181 2.25 10.90 10.01
N PRO A 182 1.63 9.70 10.11
CA PRO A 182 1.72 8.84 11.31
C PRO A 182 3.15 8.34 11.54
N ILE A 183 3.87 8.09 10.44
CA ILE A 183 5.24 7.59 10.51
C ILE A 183 6.22 8.70 10.95
N LEU A 184 5.94 9.97 10.63
CA LEU A 184 6.82 11.11 10.93
C LEU A 184 6.55 11.77 12.30
N ASN A 185 5.31 11.77 12.80
CA ASN A 185 4.98 12.53 14.02
C ASN A 185 4.95 11.68 15.30
N ASN A 186 4.44 10.43 15.26
CA ASN A 186 4.34 9.61 16.48
C ASN A 186 5.38 8.48 16.53
N TYR A 187 5.75 7.90 15.39
CA TYR A 187 6.59 6.70 15.35
C TYR A 187 8.11 6.98 15.25
N THR A 188 8.56 8.12 14.71
CA THR A 188 9.97 8.27 14.26
C THR A 188 10.96 8.74 15.29
N ASN A 189 10.60 9.60 16.26
CA ASN A 189 11.61 10.22 17.13
C ASN A 189 11.55 9.76 18.60
N LEU A 190 10.37 9.54 19.16
CA LEU A 190 10.24 9.12 20.57
C LEU A 190 10.21 7.60 20.73
N ILE A 191 9.38 6.90 19.93
CA ILE A 191 9.14 5.47 20.16
C ILE A 191 10.27 4.59 19.55
N LYS A 192 10.90 4.96 18.43
CA LYS A 192 12.01 4.18 17.80
C LYS A 192 13.25 4.01 18.66
N VAL A 193 13.68 5.07 19.35
CA VAL A 193 14.83 5.01 20.27
C VAL A 193 14.49 4.17 21.50
N GLN A 194 13.25 4.30 21.97
CA GLN A 194 12.67 3.55 23.08
C GLN A 194 12.46 2.06 22.77
N PHE A 195 12.15 1.67 21.53
CA PHE A 195 11.81 0.29 21.17
C PHE A 195 12.96 -0.71 21.31
N VAL A 196 14.22 -0.28 21.17
CA VAL A 196 15.36 -1.15 21.53
C VAL A 196 15.44 -1.36 23.05
N GLY A 197 14.97 -0.41 23.85
CA GLY A 197 14.80 -0.54 25.29
C GLY A 197 13.59 -1.39 25.70
N PHE A 198 12.56 -1.47 24.86
CA PHE A 198 11.32 -2.25 25.10
C PHE A 198 11.28 -3.56 24.30
N GLN A 199 12.38 -4.32 24.30
CA GLN A 199 12.43 -5.64 23.65
C GLN A 199 11.35 -6.59 24.17
N ASP A 200 10.97 -6.43 25.44
CA ASP A 200 10.00 -7.26 26.14
C ASP A 200 8.60 -6.63 26.22
N LEU A 201 8.28 -5.69 25.33
CA LEU A 201 6.99 -4.97 25.31
C LEU A 201 5.77 -5.89 25.47
N PHE A 202 5.75 -6.99 24.70
CA PHE A 202 4.66 -7.96 24.70
C PHE A 202 4.75 -9.02 25.81
N LYS A 203 5.75 -8.98 26.70
CA LYS A 203 5.78 -9.85 27.89
C LYS A 203 4.96 -9.29 29.05
N THR A 204 4.78 -7.97 29.09
CA THR A 204 4.10 -7.26 30.18
C THR A 204 2.78 -6.64 29.72
N TYR A 205 2.10 -7.25 28.74
CA TYR A 205 0.80 -6.75 28.30
C TYR A 205 -0.27 -7.08 29.34
N GLN A 206 -1.27 -6.20 29.45
CA GLN A 206 -2.49 -6.47 30.18
C GLN A 206 -3.68 -6.43 29.22
N ALA A 207 -4.55 -7.43 29.31
CA ALA A 207 -5.79 -7.42 28.56
C ALA A 207 -6.80 -6.52 29.26
N ALA A 208 -7.38 -5.57 28.53
CA ALA A 208 -8.52 -4.81 29.01
C ALA A 208 -9.74 -5.72 29.19
N GLU A 209 -10.79 -5.19 29.82
CA GLU A 209 -12.01 -5.95 30.08
C GLU A 209 -12.54 -6.60 28.78
N ASN A 210 -12.84 -7.90 28.87
CA ASN A 210 -13.27 -8.73 27.76
C ASN A 210 -12.35 -8.74 26.51
N PHE A 211 -11.05 -8.43 26.65
CA PHE A 211 -10.12 -8.32 25.52
C PHE A 211 -10.53 -7.27 24.47
N GLU A 212 -11.17 -6.16 24.88
CA GLU A 212 -11.48 -5.07 23.93
C GLU A 212 -10.21 -4.52 23.25
N TYR A 213 -9.15 -4.39 24.03
CA TYR A 213 -7.79 -4.04 23.61
C TYR A 213 -6.78 -4.64 24.60
N ILE A 214 -5.49 -4.53 24.29
CA ILE A 214 -4.41 -4.77 25.25
C ILE A 214 -3.69 -3.46 25.55
N SER A 215 -3.25 -3.28 26.79
CA SER A 215 -2.45 -2.16 27.25
C SER A 215 -1.02 -2.59 27.55
N PHE A 216 -0.08 -1.68 27.35
CA PHE A 216 1.33 -1.86 27.67
C PHE A 216 1.72 -0.88 28.77
N GLU A 217 1.75 -1.34 30.02
CA GLU A 217 1.97 -0.48 31.21
C GLU A 217 3.25 0.36 31.10
N ASN A 218 4.33 -0.25 30.58
CA ASN A 218 5.65 0.38 30.51
C ASN A 218 5.72 1.60 29.58
N ILE A 219 4.76 1.76 28.66
CA ILE A 219 4.78 2.85 27.66
C ILE A 219 3.45 3.59 27.51
N SER A 220 2.44 3.25 28.32
CA SER A 220 1.09 3.86 28.26
C SER A 220 0.47 3.87 26.85
N ILE A 221 0.76 2.83 26.05
CA ILE A 221 0.17 2.64 24.71
C ILE A 221 -0.82 1.47 24.76
N THR A 222 -1.88 1.54 23.96
CA THR A 222 -2.87 0.48 23.78
C THR A 222 -2.86 -0.06 22.35
N SER A 223 -3.37 -1.27 22.16
CA SER A 223 -3.73 -1.74 20.82
C SER A 223 -5.05 -1.12 20.37
N LYS A 224 -5.27 -1.02 19.06
CA LYS A 224 -6.59 -0.64 18.53
C LYS A 224 -7.67 -1.65 18.89
N ARG A 225 -8.88 -1.14 19.06
CA ARG A 225 -10.08 -1.95 19.30
C ARG A 225 -10.42 -2.80 18.08
N GLY A 226 -11.01 -3.96 18.34
CA GLY A 226 -11.50 -4.86 17.29
C GLY A 226 -10.44 -5.73 16.65
N ILE A 227 -9.20 -5.77 17.14
CA ILE A 227 -8.18 -6.76 16.73
C ILE A 227 -8.53 -8.14 17.31
N PHE A 228 -9.00 -8.17 18.55
CA PHE A 228 -9.30 -9.38 19.31
C PHE A 228 -10.77 -9.78 19.22
N VAL A 229 -11.08 -11.01 19.65
CA VAL A 229 -12.45 -11.49 19.84
C VAL A 229 -12.88 -11.18 21.27
N LEU A 230 -14.00 -10.50 21.43
CA LEU A 230 -14.51 -10.11 22.74
C LEU A 230 -14.89 -11.33 23.58
N ASN A 231 -14.49 -11.32 24.85
CA ASN A 231 -14.69 -12.42 25.78
C ASN A 231 -16.03 -12.34 26.55
N ASN A 232 -17.12 -12.02 25.85
CA ASN A 232 -18.42 -11.80 26.51
C ASN A 232 -19.20 -13.11 26.78
N LEU A 233 -18.72 -14.24 26.25
CA LEU A 233 -19.35 -15.55 26.36
C LEU A 233 -18.69 -16.38 27.46
N LYS A 234 -19.25 -16.38 28.68
CA LYS A 234 -18.72 -17.13 29.85
C LYS A 234 -18.44 -18.62 29.53
N SER A 235 -19.25 -19.25 28.69
CA SER A 235 -19.12 -20.67 28.31
C SER A 235 -17.88 -20.99 27.48
N ASP A 236 -17.37 -20.04 26.70
CA ASP A 236 -16.25 -20.24 25.78
C ASP A 236 -15.03 -19.40 26.18
N ALA A 237 -15.03 -18.83 27.39
CA ALA A 237 -14.08 -17.81 27.77
C ALA A 237 -12.62 -18.27 27.67
N SER A 238 -12.34 -19.51 28.07
CA SER A 238 -11.00 -20.10 27.97
C SER A 238 -10.55 -20.30 26.51
N ARG A 239 -11.47 -20.60 25.58
CA ARG A 239 -11.17 -20.75 24.15
C ARG A 239 -10.89 -19.39 23.51
N ILE A 240 -11.69 -18.38 23.86
CA ILE A 240 -11.51 -16.98 23.39
C ILE A 240 -10.18 -16.43 23.89
N THR A 241 -9.85 -16.61 25.17
CA THR A 241 -8.56 -16.19 25.75
C THR A 241 -7.39 -16.83 25.01
N LYS A 242 -7.38 -18.16 24.83
CA LYS A 242 -6.32 -18.86 24.07
C LYS A 242 -6.19 -18.36 22.64
N PHE A 243 -7.32 -18.04 21.99
CA PHE A 243 -7.32 -17.50 20.63
C PHE A 243 -6.69 -16.10 20.57
N ASN A 244 -7.06 -15.22 21.50
CA ASN A 244 -6.50 -13.87 21.60
C ASN A 244 -5.01 -13.91 21.97
N GLU A 245 -4.60 -14.75 22.91
CA GLU A 245 -3.18 -14.99 23.24
C GLU A 245 -2.39 -15.46 22.01
N ALA A 246 -2.99 -16.32 21.19
CA ALA A 246 -2.36 -16.77 19.95
C ALA A 246 -2.28 -15.67 18.87
N ILE A 247 -3.05 -14.57 18.99
CA ILE A 247 -2.87 -13.36 18.17
C ILE A 247 -1.74 -12.51 18.76
N VAL A 248 -1.73 -12.29 20.09
CA VAL A 248 -0.65 -11.56 20.78
C VAL A 248 0.72 -12.19 20.51
N ALA A 249 0.81 -13.53 20.53
CA ALA A 249 2.04 -14.26 20.25
C ALA A 249 2.59 -13.99 18.83
N ILE A 250 1.72 -13.82 17.83
CA ILE A 250 2.13 -13.46 16.46
C ILE A 250 2.77 -12.07 16.46
N TYR A 251 2.11 -11.08 17.09
CA TYR A 251 2.67 -9.73 17.19
C TYR A 251 3.97 -9.70 18.00
N HIS A 252 4.08 -10.50 19.05
CA HIS A 252 5.32 -10.64 19.83
C HIS A 252 6.48 -11.18 18.97
N GLU A 253 6.23 -12.18 18.13
CA GLU A 253 7.26 -12.73 17.24
C GLU A 253 7.73 -11.68 16.22
N ILE A 254 6.79 -10.97 15.60
CA ILE A 254 7.08 -9.89 14.65
C ILE A 254 7.85 -8.77 15.36
N TRP A 255 7.48 -8.44 16.61
CA TRP A 255 8.14 -7.43 17.43
C TRP A 255 9.60 -7.78 17.68
N LYS A 256 9.85 -9.02 18.11
CA LYS A 256 11.21 -9.53 18.35
C LYS A 256 12.06 -9.44 17.09
N LYS A 257 11.53 -9.87 15.94
CA LYS A 257 12.23 -9.76 14.65
C LYS A 257 12.49 -8.31 14.25
N TYR A 258 11.58 -7.40 14.56
CA TYR A 258 11.77 -5.99 14.27
C TYR A 258 12.87 -5.36 15.14
N VAL A 259 12.88 -5.63 16.44
CA VAL A 259 13.94 -5.17 17.36
C VAL A 259 15.31 -5.71 16.93
N ASP A 260 15.40 -6.99 16.56
CA ASP A 260 16.63 -7.59 16.03
C ASP A 260 17.10 -6.86 14.76
N PHE A 261 16.17 -6.57 13.84
CA PHE A 261 16.46 -5.82 12.62
C PHE A 261 16.99 -4.42 12.91
N LEU A 262 16.36 -3.67 13.83
CA LEU A 262 16.81 -2.34 14.21
C LEU A 262 18.22 -2.35 14.82
N LYS A 263 18.55 -3.34 15.64
CA LYS A 263 19.90 -3.51 16.22
C LYS A 263 20.96 -3.71 15.13
N VAL A 264 20.67 -4.56 14.14
CA VAL A 264 21.58 -4.83 13.01
C VAL A 264 21.74 -3.61 12.10
N THR A 265 20.68 -2.81 11.90
CA THR A 265 20.64 -1.77 10.86
C THR A 265 21.02 -0.36 11.31
N ARG A 266 21.49 -0.17 12.55
CA ARG A 266 21.92 1.14 13.09
C ARG A 266 23.13 1.79 12.39
N GLN A 267 23.88 1.11 11.52
CA GLN A 267 25.17 1.61 10.98
C GLN A 267 25.52 1.38 9.48
N PRO A 268 24.60 1.29 8.50
CA PRO A 268 25.03 1.14 7.10
C PRO A 268 25.38 2.48 6.43
N ASN A 269 26.66 2.69 6.09
CA ASN A 269 27.13 3.84 5.29
C ASN A 269 26.85 3.73 3.77
N ASN A 270 26.19 2.66 3.29
CA ASN A 270 25.97 2.41 1.85
C ASN A 270 24.53 2.77 1.41
N LYS A 271 24.39 3.71 0.46
CA LYS A 271 23.10 4.19 -0.09
C LYS A 271 22.17 3.07 -0.59
N ARG A 272 22.69 2.05 -1.28
CA ARG A 272 21.84 0.94 -1.80
C ARG A 272 21.30 0.07 -0.67
N ILE A 273 22.11 -0.11 0.37
CA ILE A 273 21.75 -0.90 1.55
C ILE A 273 20.73 -0.12 2.39
N GLN A 274 20.95 1.17 2.59
CA GLN A 274 20.00 2.06 3.26
C GLN A 274 18.62 2.03 2.59
N LYS A 275 18.53 2.03 1.25
CA LYS A 275 17.24 1.88 0.56
C LYS A 275 16.53 0.57 0.91
N LYS A 276 17.25 -0.56 0.96
CA LYS A 276 16.66 -1.86 1.33
C LYS A 276 16.22 -1.89 2.79
N VAL A 277 17.04 -1.37 3.69
CA VAL A 277 16.73 -1.20 5.11
C VAL A 277 15.44 -0.41 5.26
N TYR A 278 15.36 0.76 4.62
CA TYR A 278 14.17 1.62 4.62
C TYR A 278 12.89 0.87 4.20
N PHE A 279 12.94 0.08 3.12
CA PHE A 279 11.76 -0.66 2.67
C PHE A 279 11.35 -1.80 3.61
N ILE A 280 12.31 -2.48 4.24
CA ILE A 280 12.02 -3.53 5.23
C ILE A 280 11.42 -2.91 6.49
N GLU A 281 12.04 -1.86 6.99
CA GLU A 281 11.58 -1.10 8.15
C GLU A 281 10.13 -0.62 7.97
N ARG A 282 9.79 -0.09 6.80
CA ARG A 282 8.42 0.40 6.53
C ARG A 282 7.35 -0.69 6.59
N VAL A 283 7.69 -1.94 6.31
CA VAL A 283 6.75 -3.06 6.45
C VAL A 283 6.47 -3.32 7.92
N PHE A 284 7.51 -3.35 8.76
CA PHE A 284 7.34 -3.49 10.21
C PHE A 284 6.57 -2.30 10.81
N ASP A 285 6.94 -1.07 10.45
CA ASP A 285 6.26 0.15 10.91
C ASP A 285 4.76 0.08 10.62
N GLN A 286 4.37 -0.34 9.41
CA GLN A 286 2.95 -0.44 9.05
C GLN A 286 2.20 -1.49 9.87
N ILE A 287 2.83 -2.63 10.20
CA ILE A 287 2.21 -3.64 11.05
C ILE A 287 1.90 -3.06 12.43
N PHE A 288 2.84 -2.34 13.04
CA PHE A 288 2.66 -1.79 14.39
C PHE A 288 1.82 -0.51 14.44
N ILE A 289 1.85 0.34 13.41
CA ILE A 289 0.92 1.48 13.29
C ILE A 289 -0.52 1.00 13.09
N ASN A 290 -0.69 -0.14 12.43
CA ASN A 290 -2.01 -0.74 12.30
C ASN A 290 -2.48 -1.38 13.62
N PHE A 291 -1.56 -1.92 14.40
CA PHE A 291 -1.84 -2.57 15.68
C PHE A 291 -2.05 -1.60 16.86
N LEU A 292 -1.22 -0.56 16.98
CA LEU A 292 -1.21 0.36 18.13
C LEU A 292 -2.16 1.54 17.90
N GLU A 293 -2.80 1.97 18.98
CA GLU A 293 -3.52 3.24 19.07
C GLU A 293 -2.53 4.27 19.66
N LEU A 294 -2.09 5.21 18.82
CA LEU A 294 -1.03 6.19 19.09
C LEU A 294 -1.57 7.62 19.09
#